data_AF-A0AAJ2MIZ1-F1
#
_entry.id   AF-A0AAJ2MIZ1-F1
#
_cell.length_a   1.000
_cell.length_b   1.000
_cell.length_c   1.000
_cell.angle_alpha   90.00
_cell.angle_beta   90.00
_cell.angle_gamma   90.00
#
_symmetry.space_group_name_H-M   'P 1'
#
loop_
_entity.id
_entity.type
_entity.pdbx_description
1 polymer ?
#
loop_
_entity_poly.entity_id
_entity_poly.type
_entity_poly.pdbx_seq_one_letter_code
_entity_poly.pdbx_strand_id
1 'polypeptide(L)'
;MFDLIAIIPFNSIFSFFRLARVFRIARVTRLFKLSRLVGITGKLTNRIDGFLKTNNFRNALYVSVVLILISATMYSIAESVAFVDSIWWAVVTTTTVGYGDISPNTPLGRIAAILLMFLGIGFIGMLTSTITEYFNAGKDTKDDEIESLHKKMDLLMKKIESLEDEIKKD
;
A
#
# COMPACT_ATOMS: atom_id res chain seq x y z
N MET A 1 14.45 56.64 -9.71
CA MET A 1 14.59 56.11 -8.33
C MET A 1 13.37 55.30 -7.89
N PHE A 2 12.14 55.70 -8.21
CA PHE A 2 10.91 54.96 -7.85
C PHE A 2 10.63 53.69 -8.68
N ASP A 3 11.28 53.52 -9.83
CA ASP A 3 11.12 52.34 -10.69
C ASP A 3 11.76 51.06 -10.14
N LEU A 4 12.70 51.19 -9.18
CA LEU A 4 13.38 50.04 -8.57
C LEU A 4 12.55 49.36 -7.47
N ILE A 5 11.58 50.08 -6.89
CA ILE A 5 10.71 49.58 -5.81
C ILE A 5 9.59 48.69 -6.39
N ALA A 6 9.24 48.87 -7.68
CA ALA A 6 8.22 48.08 -8.37
C ALA A 6 8.70 46.68 -8.81
N ILE A 7 10.01 46.41 -8.80
CA ILE A 7 10.59 45.14 -9.24
C ILE A 7 10.75 44.11 -8.11
N ILE A 8 10.54 44.52 -6.86
CA ILE A 8 10.43 43.60 -5.74
C ILE A 8 9.01 43.02 -5.73
N PRO A 9 8.84 41.69 -5.83
CA PRO A 9 7.52 41.09 -5.91
C PRO A 9 6.80 41.28 -4.57
N PHE A 10 5.89 42.24 -4.53
CA PHE A 10 4.96 42.48 -3.42
C PHE A 10 4.06 41.25 -3.11
N ASN A 11 4.15 40.21 -3.94
CA ASN A 11 3.50 38.91 -3.76
C ASN A 11 4.10 38.05 -2.63
N SER A 12 5.29 38.41 -2.10
CA SER A 12 5.89 37.70 -0.95
C SER A 12 5.41 38.22 0.42
N ILE A 13 4.93 39.47 0.49
CA ILE A 13 4.53 40.09 1.77
C ILE A 13 3.07 39.78 2.15
N PHE A 14 2.21 39.51 1.17
CA PHE A 14 0.83 39.06 1.39
C PHE A 14 0.71 37.56 1.75
N SER A 15 1.81 36.80 1.68
CA SER A 15 1.89 35.43 2.22
C SER A 15 1.77 35.40 3.75
N PHE A 16 1.97 36.54 4.43
CA PHE A 16 1.83 36.64 5.88
C PHE A 16 0.38 36.46 6.36
N PHE A 17 -0.63 36.85 5.56
CA PHE A 17 -2.05 36.58 5.86
C PHE A 17 -2.50 35.17 5.46
N ARG A 18 -1.74 34.48 4.59
CA ARG A 18 -1.94 33.04 4.28
C ARG A 18 -1.52 32.14 5.45
N LEU A 19 -0.74 32.68 6.39
CA LEU A 19 -0.29 31.99 7.60
C LEU A 19 -1.44 31.63 8.56
N ALA A 20 -2.59 32.33 8.51
CA ALA A 20 -3.77 31.97 9.30
C ALA A 20 -4.38 30.62 8.88
N ARG A 21 -4.30 30.25 7.59
CA ARG A 21 -4.61 28.89 7.11
C ARG A 21 -3.55 27.88 7.53
N VAL A 22 -2.28 28.29 7.54
CA VAL A 22 -1.15 27.47 8.05
C VAL A 22 -1.30 27.18 9.55
N PHE A 23 -1.86 28.08 10.35
CA PHE A 23 -2.19 27.82 11.77
C PHE A 23 -3.27 26.73 11.95
N ARG A 24 -4.22 26.61 11.02
CA ARG A 24 -5.20 25.51 11.00
C ARG A 24 -4.54 24.18 10.62
N ILE A 25 -3.60 24.20 9.68
CA ILE A 25 -2.74 23.06 9.32
C ILE A 25 -1.73 22.73 10.44
N ALA A 26 -1.30 23.70 11.24
CA ALA A 26 -0.42 23.48 12.39
C ALA A 26 -1.08 22.62 13.49
N ARG A 27 -2.42 22.59 13.54
CA ARG A 27 -3.18 21.60 14.34
C ARG A 27 -3.08 20.19 13.76
N VAL A 28 -3.07 20.05 12.43
CA VAL A 28 -2.92 18.77 11.72
C VAL A 28 -1.46 18.28 11.75
N THR A 29 -0.46 19.17 11.71
CA THR A 29 0.94 18.79 11.97
C THR A 29 1.15 18.32 13.41
N ARG A 30 0.30 18.74 14.36
CA ARG A 30 0.20 18.15 15.70
C ARG A 30 -0.36 16.72 15.67
N LEU A 31 -1.28 16.39 14.77
CA LEU A 31 -1.70 15.00 14.51
C LEU A 31 -0.61 14.20 13.76
N PHE A 32 0.22 14.87 12.96
CA PHE A 32 1.46 14.29 12.41
C PHE A 32 2.53 14.05 13.51
N LYS A 33 2.45 14.71 14.68
CA LYS A 33 3.26 14.32 15.85
C LYS A 33 2.77 13.02 16.50
N LEU A 34 1.54 12.57 16.25
CA LEU A 34 1.10 11.20 16.56
C LEU A 34 1.64 10.19 15.53
N SER A 35 1.79 10.55 14.25
CA SER A 35 2.51 9.69 13.28
C SER A 35 4.01 9.60 13.58
N ARG A 36 4.59 10.62 14.23
CA ARG A 36 5.95 10.59 14.77
C ARG A 36 6.13 9.65 15.97
N LEU A 37 5.04 9.22 16.62
CA LEU A 37 5.07 8.17 17.64
C LEU A 37 5.07 6.75 17.02
N VAL A 38 4.87 6.64 15.70
CA VAL A 38 4.73 5.34 15.03
C VAL A 38 5.97 4.89 14.23
N GLY A 39 6.92 5.74 13.78
CA GLY A 39 8.03 5.11 13.01
C GLY A 39 9.17 5.89 12.34
N ILE A 40 9.49 7.13 12.71
CA ILE A 40 10.72 7.81 12.22
C ILE A 40 11.74 7.66 13.36
N THR A 41 12.80 6.85 13.29
CA THR A 41 14.05 7.18 12.57
C THR A 41 14.98 5.97 12.32
N GLY A 42 14.76 4.78 12.91
CA GLY A 42 15.83 3.74 12.96
C GLY A 42 15.63 2.41 12.22
N LYS A 43 14.43 2.07 11.75
CA LYS A 43 14.11 0.69 11.32
C LYS A 43 13.46 0.56 9.94
N LEU A 44 13.28 1.66 9.21
CA LEU A 44 12.52 1.66 7.96
C LEU A 44 13.32 1.14 6.77
N THR A 45 14.63 1.41 6.68
CA THR A 45 15.45 0.93 5.57
C THR A 45 15.68 -0.58 5.63
N ASN A 46 15.97 -1.13 6.82
CA ASN A 46 16.26 -2.55 6.98
C ASN A 46 15.01 -3.44 7.03
N ARG A 47 13.79 -2.86 7.05
CA ARG A 47 12.52 -3.61 6.95
C ARG A 47 11.97 -3.65 5.53
N ILE A 48 12.46 -2.83 4.60
CA ILE A 48 12.04 -2.89 3.20
C ILE A 48 12.59 -4.17 2.55
N ASP A 49 13.82 -4.56 2.86
CA ASP A 49 14.39 -5.86 2.43
C ASP A 49 13.67 -7.06 3.05
N GLY A 50 13.17 -6.93 4.28
CA GLY A 50 12.36 -7.95 4.93
C GLY A 50 10.89 -8.00 4.45
N PHE A 51 10.39 -6.93 3.84
CA PHE A 51 9.01 -6.82 3.36
C PHE A 51 8.72 -7.67 2.12
N LEU A 52 9.78 -8.05 1.41
CA LEU A 52 9.74 -8.96 0.26
C LEU A 52 9.59 -10.44 0.66
N LYS A 53 9.67 -10.78 1.95
CA LYS A 53 9.54 -12.17 2.41
C LYS A 53 8.49 -12.31 3.52
N THR A 54 7.27 -12.61 3.06
CA THR A 54 6.25 -13.44 3.73
C THR A 54 5.19 -12.72 4.62
N ASN A 55 3.93 -13.01 4.31
CA ASN A 55 2.65 -12.77 5.03
C ASN A 55 2.37 -11.38 5.65
N ASN A 56 2.75 -10.31 4.94
CA ASN A 56 2.76 -8.93 5.44
C ASN A 56 1.53 -8.07 5.07
N PHE A 57 0.38 -8.65 4.67
CA PHE A 57 -0.80 -7.91 4.20
C PHE A 57 -1.20 -6.75 5.13
N ARG A 58 -1.28 -7.01 6.44
CA ARG A 58 -1.59 -5.99 7.45
C ARG A 58 -0.59 -4.84 7.43
N ASN A 59 0.71 -5.15 7.35
CA ASN A 59 1.75 -4.12 7.32
C ASN A 59 1.68 -3.31 6.02
N ALA A 60 1.38 -3.96 4.89
CA ALA A 60 1.24 -3.30 3.61
C ALA A 60 0.06 -2.32 3.61
N LEU A 61 -1.06 -2.73 4.20
CA LEU A 61 -2.22 -1.86 4.38
C LEU A 61 -1.88 -0.65 5.25
N TYR A 62 -1.14 -0.84 6.35
CA TYR A 62 -0.64 0.28 7.17
C TYR A 62 0.26 1.23 6.38
N VAL A 63 1.20 0.71 5.60
CA VAL A 63 2.11 1.52 4.77
C VAL A 63 1.33 2.30 3.70
N SER A 64 0.38 1.67 3.02
CA SER A 64 -0.48 2.32 2.03
C SER A 64 -1.29 3.48 2.63
N VAL A 65 -1.91 3.28 3.80
CA VAL A 65 -2.67 4.34 4.48
C VAL A 65 -1.77 5.52 4.86
N VAL A 66 -0.59 5.25 5.43
CA VAL A 66 0.38 6.31 5.78
C VAL A 66 0.82 7.09 4.53
N LEU A 67 1.08 6.40 3.43
CA LEU A 67 1.51 7.03 2.18
C LEU A 67 0.38 7.84 1.52
N ILE A 68 -0.87 7.37 1.55
CA ILE A 68 -2.03 8.16 1.09
C ILE A 68 -2.14 9.47 1.87
N LEU A 69 -1.98 9.43 3.21
CA LEU A 69 -2.04 10.63 4.04
C LEU A 69 -0.87 11.60 3.79
N ILE A 70 0.33 11.07 3.55
CA ILE A 70 1.50 11.88 3.19
C ILE A 70 1.26 12.55 1.83
N SER A 71 0.84 11.80 0.82
CA SER A 71 0.57 12.31 -0.52
C SER A 71 -0.57 13.32 -0.53
N ALA A 72 -1.65 13.09 0.22
CA ALA A 72 -2.74 14.06 0.39
C ALA A 72 -2.26 15.35 1.05
N THR A 73 -1.38 15.26 2.06
CA THR A 73 -0.81 16.45 2.71
C THR A 73 0.09 17.22 1.74
N MET A 74 0.97 16.53 1.02
CA MET A 74 1.85 17.13 0.01
C MET A 74 1.04 17.80 -1.11
N TYR A 75 0.00 17.13 -1.60
CA TYR A 75 -0.89 17.64 -2.65
C TYR A 75 -1.66 18.89 -2.18
N SER A 76 -2.23 18.85 -0.97
CA SER A 76 -2.93 20.01 -0.39
C SER A 76 -2.03 21.23 -0.27
N ILE A 77 -0.76 21.05 0.09
CA ILE A 77 0.21 22.14 0.20
C ILE A 77 0.63 22.64 -1.19
N ALA A 78 0.92 21.73 -2.12
CA ALA A 78 1.41 22.07 -3.46
C ALA A 78 0.35 22.79 -4.31
N GLU A 79 -0.88 22.28 -4.31
CA GLU A 79 -1.98 22.76 -5.14
C GLU A 79 -2.93 23.72 -4.39
N SER A 80 -2.71 23.96 -3.09
CA SER A 80 -3.54 24.83 -2.25
C SER A 80 -5.03 24.44 -2.17
N VAL A 81 -5.33 23.15 -2.35
CA VAL A 81 -6.68 22.56 -2.28
C VAL A 81 -7.04 22.12 -0.87
N ALA A 82 -8.34 21.95 -0.59
CA ALA A 82 -8.79 21.46 0.70
C ALA A 82 -8.22 20.06 0.98
N PHE A 83 -7.92 19.79 2.26
CA PHE A 83 -7.31 18.52 2.65
C PHE A 83 -8.23 17.32 2.35
N VAL A 84 -9.54 17.49 2.46
CA VAL A 84 -10.53 16.46 2.13
C VAL A 84 -10.47 16.08 0.65
N ASP A 85 -10.43 17.07 -0.24
CA ASP A 85 -10.29 16.88 -1.68
C ASP A 85 -8.95 16.22 -2.05
N SER A 86 -7.91 16.51 -1.26
CA SER A 86 -6.58 15.91 -1.43
C SER A 86 -6.56 14.43 -1.01
N ILE A 87 -7.32 14.06 0.03
CA ILE A 87 -7.52 12.65 0.40
C ILE A 87 -8.31 11.92 -0.69
N TRP A 88 -9.40 12.54 -1.19
CA TRP A 88 -10.19 11.98 -2.29
C TRP A 88 -9.30 11.68 -3.50
N TRP A 89 -8.52 12.67 -3.96
CA TRP A 89 -7.57 12.51 -5.04
C TRP A 89 -6.56 11.39 -4.78
N ALA A 90 -5.99 11.35 -3.57
CA ALA A 90 -4.99 10.36 -3.22
C ALA A 90 -5.57 8.93 -3.24
N VAL A 91 -6.77 8.73 -2.69
CA VAL A 91 -7.47 7.43 -2.71
C VAL A 91 -7.77 7.00 -4.14
N VAL A 92 -8.39 7.86 -4.94
CA VAL A 92 -8.76 7.59 -6.34
C VAL A 92 -7.53 7.25 -7.20
N THR A 93 -6.40 7.89 -6.92
CA THR A 93 -5.13 7.63 -7.62
C THR A 93 -4.50 6.32 -7.15
N THR A 94 -4.45 6.04 -5.85
CA THR A 94 -3.89 4.79 -5.31
C THR A 94 -4.70 3.56 -5.73
N THR A 95 -6.01 3.67 -5.81
CA THR A 95 -6.88 2.59 -6.29
C THR A 95 -6.91 2.50 -7.82
N THR A 96 -6.12 3.31 -8.52
CA THR A 96 -6.04 3.36 -10.00
C THR A 96 -7.38 3.67 -10.70
N VAL A 97 -8.33 4.29 -10.00
CA VAL A 97 -9.64 4.66 -10.56
C VAL A 97 -9.50 5.88 -11.47
N GLY A 98 -8.80 6.91 -10.98
CA GLY A 98 -8.41 8.06 -11.80
C GLY A 98 -9.55 8.82 -12.46
N TYR A 99 -10.56 9.27 -11.70
CA TYR A 99 -11.70 10.05 -12.25
C TYR A 99 -11.28 11.31 -13.02
N GLY A 100 -10.14 11.92 -12.66
CA GLY A 100 -9.59 13.09 -13.35
C GLY A 100 -10.27 14.42 -13.01
N ASP A 101 -11.23 14.40 -12.09
CA ASP A 101 -11.89 15.57 -11.50
C ASP A 101 -10.91 16.48 -10.74
N ILE A 102 -9.93 15.87 -10.07
CA ILE A 102 -8.85 16.55 -9.36
C ILE A 102 -7.52 16.01 -9.88
N SER A 103 -6.60 16.91 -10.23
CA SER A 103 -5.30 16.54 -10.82
C SER A 103 -4.18 17.51 -10.44
N PRO A 104 -2.91 17.04 -10.37
CA PRO A 104 -1.77 17.88 -10.04
C PRO A 104 -1.36 18.79 -11.21
N ASN A 105 -1.37 20.10 -10.99
CA ASN A 105 -0.93 21.09 -11.98
C ASN A 105 0.51 21.55 -11.73
N THR A 106 0.95 21.53 -10.47
CA THR A 106 2.29 21.94 -10.06
C THR A 106 3.33 20.83 -10.29
N PRO A 107 4.60 21.19 -10.57
CA PRO A 107 5.67 20.20 -10.68
C PRO A 107 5.82 19.32 -9.42
N LEU A 108 5.68 19.92 -8.23
CA LEU A 108 5.78 19.18 -6.96
C LEU A 108 4.60 18.22 -6.77
N GLY A 109 3.37 18.64 -7.11
CA GLY A 109 2.19 17.79 -7.11
C GLY A 109 2.32 16.62 -8.08
N ARG A 110 2.92 16.84 -9.26
CA ARG A 110 3.15 15.77 -10.26
C ARG A 110 4.17 14.74 -9.78
N ILE A 111 5.25 15.16 -9.10
CA ILE A 111 6.22 14.23 -8.51
C ILE A 111 5.53 13.36 -7.43
N ALA A 112 4.73 13.98 -6.56
CA ALA A 112 3.96 13.24 -5.54
C ALA A 112 2.97 12.25 -6.18
N ALA A 113 2.31 12.64 -7.27
CA ALA A 113 1.41 11.78 -8.02
C ALA A 113 2.11 10.57 -8.63
N ILE A 114 3.27 10.77 -9.28
CA ILE A 114 4.05 9.68 -9.87
C ILE A 114 4.43 8.65 -8.79
N LEU A 115 4.93 9.12 -7.65
CA LEU A 115 5.27 8.23 -6.52
C LEU A 115 4.03 7.46 -6.03
N LEU A 116 2.89 8.14 -5.90
CA LEU A 116 1.64 7.54 -5.46
C LEU A 116 1.12 6.49 -6.44
N MET A 117 1.30 6.69 -7.75
CA MET A 117 0.89 5.73 -8.78
C MET A 117 1.68 4.43 -8.70
N PHE A 118 3.01 4.49 -8.56
CA PHE A 118 3.84 3.29 -8.39
C PHE A 118 3.43 2.49 -7.15
N LEU A 119 3.13 3.19 -6.05
CA LEU A 119 2.65 2.58 -4.82
C LEU A 119 1.28 1.92 -4.98
N GLY A 120 0.35 2.57 -5.70
CA GLY A 120 -0.97 2.01 -5.99
C GLY A 120 -0.91 0.69 -6.74
N ILE A 121 -0.08 0.62 -7.79
CA ILE A 121 0.13 -0.60 -8.57
C ILE A 121 0.73 -1.71 -7.70
N GLY A 122 1.75 -1.39 -6.90
CA GLY A 122 2.36 -2.34 -5.96
C GLY A 122 1.37 -2.87 -4.93
N PHE A 123 0.49 -2.01 -4.41
CA PHE A 123 -0.55 -2.41 -3.46
C PHE A 123 -1.55 -3.39 -4.09
N ILE A 124 -2.06 -3.08 -5.28
CA ILE A 124 -2.98 -3.98 -6.00
C ILE A 124 -2.31 -5.33 -6.29
N GLY A 125 -1.04 -5.34 -6.71
CA GLY A 125 -0.29 -6.59 -6.93
C GLY A 125 -0.19 -7.44 -5.66
N MET A 126 0.04 -6.82 -4.51
CA MET A 126 0.10 -7.52 -3.23
C MET A 126 -1.27 -8.03 -2.76
N LEU A 127 -2.34 -7.25 -2.97
CA LEU A 127 -3.72 -7.71 -2.72
C LEU A 127 -4.00 -8.99 -3.52
N THR A 128 -3.69 -8.98 -4.82
CA THR A 128 -3.87 -10.13 -5.71
C THR A 128 -3.06 -11.34 -5.25
N SER A 129 -1.78 -11.17 -4.89
CA SER A 129 -0.94 -12.26 -4.36
C SER A 129 -1.56 -12.89 -3.12
N THR A 130 -2.02 -12.07 -2.17
CA THR A 130 -2.60 -12.53 -0.91
C THR A 130 -3.89 -13.34 -1.16
N ILE A 131 -4.72 -12.87 -2.08
CA ILE A 131 -5.95 -13.57 -2.46
C ILE A 131 -5.60 -14.91 -3.12
N THR A 132 -4.65 -14.93 -4.05
CA THR A 132 -4.19 -16.16 -4.72
C THR A 132 -3.63 -17.17 -3.72
N GLU A 133 -2.79 -16.74 -2.77
CA GLU A 133 -2.26 -17.58 -1.70
C GLU A 133 -3.38 -18.18 -0.84
N TYR A 134 -4.41 -17.39 -0.51
CA TYR A 134 -5.57 -17.88 0.25
C TYR A 134 -6.34 -18.98 -0.49
N PHE A 135 -6.54 -18.83 -1.80
CA PHE A 135 -7.19 -19.86 -2.61
C PHE A 135 -6.31 -21.11 -2.80
N ASN A 136 -5.00 -20.93 -2.98
CA ASN A 136 -4.06 -22.03 -3.15
C ASN A 136 -3.90 -22.85 -1.87
N ALA A 137 -3.90 -22.22 -0.69
CA ALA A 137 -3.82 -22.93 0.60
C ALA A 137 -4.98 -23.94 0.78
N GLY A 138 -6.17 -23.63 0.27
CA GLY A 138 -7.30 -24.56 0.26
C GLY A 138 -7.23 -25.66 -0.81
N LYS A 139 -6.33 -25.52 -1.78
CA LYS A 139 -6.09 -26.50 -2.84
C LYS A 139 -4.98 -27.48 -2.46
N ASP A 140 -3.89 -26.98 -1.90
CA ASP A 140 -2.76 -27.81 -1.42
C ASP A 140 -3.24 -28.88 -0.42
N THR A 141 -4.13 -28.48 0.51
CA THR A 141 -4.73 -29.40 1.49
C THR A 141 -5.58 -30.52 0.85
N LYS A 142 -6.27 -30.25 -0.26
CA LYS A 142 -7.04 -31.27 -0.99
C LYS A 142 -6.15 -32.19 -1.81
N ASP A 143 -5.12 -31.64 -2.44
CA ASP A 143 -4.18 -32.42 -3.23
C ASP A 143 -3.39 -33.38 -2.31
N ASP A 144 -2.99 -32.93 -1.11
CA ASP A 144 -2.36 -33.78 -0.08
C ASP A 144 -3.29 -34.92 0.41
N GLU A 145 -4.59 -34.62 0.63
CA GLU A 145 -5.58 -35.64 1.00
C GLU A 145 -5.76 -36.69 -0.09
N ILE A 146 -5.87 -36.26 -1.35
CA ILE A 146 -5.98 -37.15 -2.52
C ILE A 146 -4.72 -38.03 -2.67
N GLU A 147 -3.53 -37.48 -2.45
CA GLU A 147 -2.30 -38.27 -2.48
C GLU A 147 -2.29 -39.34 -1.36
N SER A 148 -2.75 -38.98 -0.16
CA SER A 148 -2.84 -39.91 0.96
C SER A 148 -3.84 -41.05 0.71
N LEU A 149 -4.93 -40.77 0.00
CA LEU A 149 -5.94 -41.75 -0.40
C LEU A 149 -5.39 -42.72 -1.45
N HIS A 150 -4.67 -42.22 -2.46
CA HIS A 150 -4.00 -43.08 -3.44
C HIS A 150 -2.99 -44.02 -2.78
N LYS A 151 -2.14 -43.52 -1.87
CA LYS A 151 -1.20 -44.37 -1.12
C LYS A 151 -1.89 -45.47 -0.32
N LYS A 152 -3.04 -45.16 0.31
CA LYS A 152 -3.84 -46.16 1.02
C LYS A 152 -4.42 -47.21 0.07
N MET A 153 -4.88 -46.80 -1.11
CA MET A 153 -5.43 -47.71 -2.12
C MET A 153 -4.35 -48.67 -2.65
N ASP A 154 -3.14 -48.18 -2.91
CA ASP A 154 -2.00 -49.01 -3.34
C ASP A 154 -1.60 -50.02 -2.26
N LEU A 155 -1.59 -49.61 -0.99
CA LEU A 155 -1.32 -50.51 0.13
C LEU A 155 -2.38 -51.60 0.28
N LEU A 156 -3.65 -51.24 0.10
CA LEU A 156 -4.75 -52.21 0.14
C LEU A 156 -4.64 -53.21 -1.01
N MET A 157 -4.33 -52.76 -2.24
CA MET A 157 -4.12 -53.65 -3.37
C MET A 157 -2.98 -54.64 -3.11
N LYS A 158 -1.84 -54.15 -2.61
CA LYS A 158 -0.69 -55.01 -2.27
C LYS A 158 -1.04 -56.02 -1.16
N LYS A 159 -1.87 -55.64 -0.21
CA LYS A 159 -2.31 -56.54 0.87
C LYS A 159 -3.28 -57.60 0.36
N ILE A 160 -4.20 -57.24 -0.55
CA ILE A 160 -5.08 -58.20 -1.22
C ILE A 160 -4.24 -59.20 -2.00
N GLU A 161 -3.27 -58.74 -2.80
CA GLU A 161 -2.37 -59.60 -3.56
C GLU A 161 -1.60 -60.58 -2.66
N SER A 162 -1.07 -60.11 -1.53
CA SER A 162 -0.38 -60.99 -0.57
C SER A 162 -1.30 -62.04 0.08
N LEU A 163 -2.57 -61.72 0.30
CA LEU A 163 -3.55 -62.66 0.86
C LEU A 163 -3.99 -63.69 -0.18
N GLU A 164 -4.14 -63.28 -1.45
CA GLU A 164 -4.42 -64.22 -2.54
C GLU A 164 -3.28 -65.24 -2.74
N ASP A 165 -2.02 -64.80 -2.61
CA ASP A 165 -0.86 -65.69 -2.68
C ASP A 165 -0.77 -66.64 -1.47
N GLU A 166 -1.20 -66.20 -0.29
CA GLU A 166 -1.24 -67.04 0.92
C GLU A 166 -2.31 -68.15 0.78
N ILE A 167 -3.50 -67.80 0.29
CA ILE A 167 -4.59 -68.76 0.04
C ILE A 167 -4.24 -69.78 -1.06
N LYS A 168 -3.47 -69.40 -2.08
CA LYS A 168 -3.04 -70.33 -3.15
C LYS A 168 -1.98 -71.34 -2.71
N LYS A 169 -1.34 -71.12 -1.56
CA LYS A 169 -0.27 -71.98 -1.03
C LYS A 169 -0.76 -73.09 -0.11
N ASP A 170 -1.96 -72.95 0.44
CA ASP A 170 -2.68 -73.95 1.23
C ASP A 170 -3.58 -74.84 0.36
#